data_AF-A0A8H7QZZ4-F1
#
_entry.id   AF-A0A8H7QZZ4-F1
#
_cell.length_a   1.000
_cell.length_b   1.000
_cell.length_c   1.000
_cell.angle_alpha   90.00
_cell.angle_beta   90.00
_cell.angle_gamma   90.00
#
_symmetry.space_group_name_H-M   'P 1'
#
loop_
_entity.id
_entity.type
_entity.pdbx_description
1 polymer ?
#
loop_
_entity_poly.entity_id
_entity_poly.type
_entity_poly.pdbx_seq_one_letter_code
_entity_poly.pdbx_strand_id
1 'polypeptide(L)'
;MRFFKKSESRFYTMTTNSLQTDFDRVQHQKRVNTLTHVMNLFEERNKHSPVPPAGPLPIKANGAMVVHRPTKYEENVDIDDDEGEFIMIQNERTLAVHEENKRLRQQILVEREQHDHWRLAQEKLVQELSFAQNSIKSLQRRNDLLQKLVLPNQEKKRQSTSLEDGQIAASYERKLGILLNEIDAMEAQETATSSTQTRTHIYTHLLFFSPIRHRLVIVRSMSTLPQVRSAASLIVVAPEPLENKEKACNYRILMMKRNAKSSFINAHVYPGGVVDASDEASLWDSQIKSEKEKRLVTNKICAIRETFEESGLLLSEPSAETVKGLDVNIWRHKVHDDASQFKIMCDQFKIRPAVDKLIPFTCWITPEFEKKRYNTLFFLTTLDQHPTQKEHDARLKLVSSDGKETVLFEWLKPEEALQKQKAKQIKLIPPQWYSLLLMSRISDFHRLNQAGIGAFRTKTGEVVPILPQPVTVPKTDDGYEFYLAYPGDENFQSVEFKAEKGNAHRLYFKGAMQDFKLERNIQVDDIVKDVSKL
;
A
#
# COMPACT_ATOMS: atom_id res chain seq x y z
N MET A 1 -25.35 -31.51 56.21
CA MET A 1 -26.25 -31.25 55.06
C MET A 1 -26.88 -29.84 55.05
N ARG A 2 -26.16 -28.76 55.41
CA ARG A 2 -26.55 -27.35 55.16
C ARG A 2 -25.39 -26.37 54.89
N PHE A 3 -24.16 -26.86 54.66
CA PHE A 3 -22.99 -26.01 54.36
C PHE A 3 -22.37 -26.21 52.97
N PHE A 4 -22.88 -27.13 52.16
CA PHE A 4 -22.41 -27.36 50.77
C PHE A 4 -23.35 -26.81 49.69
N LYS A 5 -24.44 -26.12 50.04
CA LYS A 5 -25.44 -25.59 49.09
C LYS A 5 -25.36 -24.08 48.82
N LYS A 6 -24.37 -23.36 49.36
CA LYS A 6 -24.22 -21.90 49.17
C LYS A 6 -23.03 -21.48 48.29
N SER A 7 -22.15 -22.42 47.91
CA SER A 7 -21.03 -22.18 46.99
C SER A 7 -21.36 -22.50 45.53
N GLU A 8 -22.29 -23.42 45.25
CA GLU A 8 -22.65 -23.78 43.87
C GLU A 8 -23.55 -22.73 43.19
N SER A 9 -24.37 -21.97 43.93
CA SER A 9 -25.24 -20.96 43.31
C SER A 9 -24.50 -19.67 42.89
N ARG A 10 -23.32 -19.38 43.46
CA ARG A 10 -22.47 -18.24 43.06
C ARG A 10 -21.56 -18.57 41.88
N PHE A 11 -21.18 -19.83 41.70
CA PHE A 11 -20.39 -20.27 40.55
C PHE A 11 -21.23 -20.39 39.26
N TYR A 12 -22.52 -20.71 39.37
CA TYR A 12 -23.43 -20.82 38.23
C TYR A 12 -23.99 -19.47 37.71
N THR A 13 -23.91 -18.39 38.50
CA THR A 13 -24.32 -17.04 38.06
C THR A 13 -23.17 -16.19 37.50
N MET A 14 -21.90 -16.48 37.83
CA MET A 14 -20.76 -15.77 37.23
C MET A 14 -20.30 -16.35 35.88
N THR A 15 -20.56 -17.63 35.62
CA THR A 15 -20.18 -18.29 34.35
C THR A 15 -21.20 -18.08 33.22
N THR A 16 -22.47 -17.88 33.56
CA THR A 16 -23.55 -17.65 32.58
C THR A 16 -23.54 -16.23 32.01
N ASN A 17 -23.18 -15.21 32.80
CA ASN A 17 -22.99 -13.84 32.29
C ASN A 17 -21.70 -13.71 31.43
N SER A 18 -20.65 -14.46 31.74
CA SER A 18 -19.42 -14.49 30.92
C SER A 18 -19.64 -15.13 29.55
N LEU A 19 -20.38 -16.25 29.49
CA LEU A 19 -20.61 -16.99 28.25
C LEU A 19 -21.64 -16.32 27.34
N GLN A 20 -22.62 -15.57 27.88
CA GLN A 20 -23.56 -14.78 27.07
C GLN A 20 -22.86 -13.59 26.40
N THR A 21 -21.93 -12.93 27.11
CA THR A 21 -21.14 -11.81 26.58
C THR A 21 -20.14 -12.24 25.49
N ASP A 22 -19.59 -13.45 25.61
CA ASP A 22 -18.72 -14.05 24.59
C ASP A 22 -19.52 -14.59 23.39
N PHE A 23 -20.74 -15.08 23.59
CA PHE A 23 -21.62 -15.51 22.49
C PHE A 23 -22.09 -14.33 21.63
N ASP A 24 -22.42 -13.20 22.25
CA ASP A 24 -22.77 -11.95 21.53
C ASP A 24 -21.56 -11.35 20.80
N ARG A 25 -20.35 -11.48 21.36
CA ARG A 25 -19.07 -11.13 20.69
C ARG A 25 -18.78 -12.01 19.47
N VAL A 26 -19.03 -13.32 19.56
CA VAL A 26 -18.82 -14.27 18.46
C VAL A 26 -19.88 -14.11 17.36
N GLN A 27 -21.11 -13.74 17.70
CA GLN A 27 -22.15 -13.38 16.72
C GLN A 27 -21.88 -12.02 16.05
N HIS A 28 -21.30 -11.07 16.77
CA HIS A 28 -20.83 -9.80 16.21
C HIS A 28 -19.67 -10.02 15.22
N GLN A 29 -18.69 -10.87 15.57
CA GLN A 29 -17.56 -11.22 14.71
C GLN A 29 -17.98 -12.02 13.46
N LYS A 30 -18.99 -12.90 13.58
CA LYS A 30 -19.55 -13.65 12.43
C LYS A 30 -20.38 -12.79 11.48
N ARG A 31 -21.10 -11.77 11.98
CA ARG A 31 -21.79 -10.79 11.12
C ARG A 31 -20.82 -9.92 10.32
N VAL A 32 -19.68 -9.54 10.91
CA VAL A 32 -18.61 -8.78 10.23
C VAL A 32 -17.94 -9.62 9.13
N ASN A 33 -17.73 -10.92 9.36
CA ASN A 33 -17.11 -11.80 8.36
C ASN A 33 -18.03 -12.22 7.21
N THR A 34 -19.35 -12.08 7.35
CA THR A 34 -20.32 -12.46 6.30
C THR A 34 -20.52 -11.32 5.26
N LEU A 35 -20.26 -10.07 5.63
CA LEU A 35 -20.30 -8.92 4.72
C LEU A 35 -19.10 -8.84 3.77
N THR A 36 -17.93 -9.33 4.20
CA THR A 36 -16.73 -9.40 3.35
C THR A 36 -16.87 -10.43 2.21
N HIS A 37 -17.79 -11.40 2.35
CA HIS A 37 -18.03 -12.41 1.33
C HIS A 37 -19.17 -12.04 0.35
N VAL A 38 -20.09 -11.15 0.74
CA VAL A 38 -21.16 -10.66 -0.14
C VAL A 38 -20.68 -9.58 -1.11
N MET A 39 -19.62 -8.82 -0.79
CA MET A 39 -19.02 -7.85 -1.71
C MET A 39 -18.12 -8.48 -2.79
N ASN A 40 -17.65 -9.72 -2.62
CA ASN A 40 -16.77 -10.38 -3.60
C ASN A 40 -17.50 -11.35 -4.57
N LEU A 41 -18.83 -11.44 -4.51
CA LEU A 41 -19.62 -12.40 -5.32
C LEU A 41 -20.64 -11.77 -6.28
N PHE A 42 -20.68 -10.44 -6.43
CA PHE A 42 -21.58 -9.78 -7.39
C PHE A 42 -20.93 -9.34 -8.72
N GLU A 43 -19.68 -9.72 -8.97
CA GLU A 43 -18.99 -9.47 -10.25
C GLU A 43 -19.00 -10.65 -11.26
N GLU A 44 -19.57 -11.82 -10.93
CA GLU A 44 -19.57 -13.00 -11.84
C GLU A 44 -20.87 -13.28 -12.62
N ARG A 45 -21.83 -12.36 -12.66
CA ARG A 45 -23.04 -12.55 -13.48
C ARG A 45 -23.39 -11.32 -14.31
N ASN A 46 -22.65 -11.11 -15.40
CA ASN A 46 -23.27 -10.96 -16.72
C ASN A 46 -22.27 -11.29 -17.84
N LYS A 47 -22.65 -12.33 -18.58
CA LYS A 47 -21.89 -12.98 -19.65
C LYS A 47 -21.83 -12.11 -20.91
N HIS A 48 -20.73 -12.32 -21.62
CA HIS A 48 -20.43 -11.90 -22.99
C HIS A 48 -21.61 -12.02 -23.98
N SER A 49 -21.62 -11.13 -24.97
CA SER A 49 -22.17 -11.39 -26.31
C SER A 49 -21.18 -10.86 -27.38
N PRO A 50 -21.17 -11.43 -28.59
CA PRO A 50 -19.95 -11.63 -29.38
C PRO A 50 -19.61 -10.44 -30.29
N VAL A 51 -18.31 -10.27 -30.57
CA VAL A 51 -17.80 -9.33 -31.60
C VAL A 51 -17.49 -10.12 -32.89
N PRO A 52 -17.93 -9.66 -34.08
CA PRO A 52 -17.68 -10.34 -35.36
C PRO A 52 -16.30 -10.00 -35.97
N PRO A 53 -15.84 -10.72 -37.02
CA PRO A 53 -14.43 -10.76 -37.41
C PRO A 53 -14.02 -9.68 -38.42
N ALA A 54 -12.76 -9.26 -38.29
CA ALA A 54 -11.82 -8.74 -39.30
C ALA A 54 -12.31 -7.75 -40.38
N GLY A 55 -11.76 -6.52 -40.35
CA GLY A 55 -11.70 -5.56 -41.46
C GLY A 55 -10.55 -4.56 -41.26
N PRO A 56 -9.92 -4.04 -42.32
CA PRO A 56 -8.56 -3.49 -42.29
C PRO A 56 -8.51 -2.05 -41.74
N LEU A 57 -7.47 -1.74 -40.96
CA LEU A 57 -7.14 -0.37 -40.56
C LEU A 57 -6.32 0.31 -41.68
N PRO A 58 -6.63 1.57 -42.04
CA PRO A 58 -5.87 2.33 -43.02
C PRO A 58 -4.54 2.85 -42.46
N ILE A 59 -3.61 3.01 -43.40
CA ILE A 59 -2.21 3.42 -43.29
C ILE A 59 -2.06 4.96 -43.29
N LYS A 60 -1.07 5.46 -42.51
CA LYS A 60 -0.32 6.75 -42.53
C LYS A 60 -1.09 8.03 -42.12
N ALA A 61 -0.49 9.01 -41.43
CA ALA A 61 0.86 9.60 -41.43
C ALA A 61 1.07 10.44 -40.14
N ASN A 62 2.23 10.89 -39.67
CA ASN A 62 3.67 10.64 -39.81
C ASN A 62 4.32 11.43 -38.66
N GLY A 63 5.38 10.89 -38.05
CA GLY A 63 6.18 11.62 -37.06
C GLY A 63 7.48 10.89 -36.65
N ALA A 64 7.92 9.90 -37.43
CA ALA A 64 9.18 9.20 -37.16
C ALA A 64 10.32 9.89 -37.91
N MET A 65 11.30 10.39 -37.14
CA MET A 65 12.60 10.82 -37.65
C MET A 65 13.35 9.62 -38.26
N VAL A 66 13.70 9.74 -39.54
CA VAL A 66 14.60 8.84 -40.25
C VAL A 66 16.03 9.17 -39.83
N VAL A 67 16.70 8.26 -39.13
CA VAL A 67 18.16 8.34 -38.92
C VAL A 67 18.82 7.83 -40.19
N HIS A 68 19.41 8.73 -40.97
CA HIS A 68 20.28 8.38 -42.09
C HIS A 68 21.53 7.65 -41.58
N ARG A 69 21.80 6.46 -42.09
CA ARG A 69 23.13 5.83 -42.04
C ARG A 69 24.09 6.63 -42.93
N PRO A 70 25.34 6.90 -42.51
CA PRO A 70 26.34 7.43 -43.42
C PRO A 70 26.73 6.33 -44.43
N THR A 71 26.58 6.63 -45.72
CA THR A 71 27.22 5.88 -46.80
C THR A 71 28.70 6.22 -46.84
N LYS A 72 29.53 5.18 -46.93
CA LYS A 72 30.99 5.22 -47.05
C LYS A 72 31.43 6.17 -48.17
N TYR A 73 32.30 7.12 -47.86
CA TYR A 73 33.21 7.74 -48.82
C TYR A 73 34.55 7.02 -48.68
N GLU A 74 34.94 6.32 -49.73
CA GLU A 74 36.33 5.92 -49.97
C GLU A 74 37.01 7.11 -50.66
N GLU A 75 37.77 7.90 -49.90
CA GLU A 75 38.81 8.75 -50.44
C GLU A 75 40.12 8.35 -49.77
N ASN A 76 41.08 7.90 -50.61
CA ASN A 76 42.45 7.64 -50.20
C ASN A 76 43.08 8.96 -49.77
N VAL A 77 43.32 9.10 -48.47
CA VAL A 77 44.18 10.14 -47.90
C VAL A 77 45.36 9.41 -47.28
N ASP A 78 46.57 9.72 -47.74
CA ASP A 78 47.81 9.31 -47.08
C ASP A 78 47.83 9.95 -45.68
N ILE A 79 47.68 9.12 -44.65
CA ILE A 79 47.73 9.53 -43.24
C ILE A 79 49.08 9.06 -42.69
N ASP A 80 49.81 9.98 -42.07
CA ASP A 80 51.07 9.73 -41.37
C ASP A 80 50.92 8.58 -40.35
N ASP A 81 51.94 7.71 -40.27
CA ASP A 81 51.92 6.42 -39.56
C ASP A 81 51.51 6.49 -38.06
N ASP A 82 51.63 7.64 -37.40
CA ASP A 82 51.24 7.83 -35.99
C ASP A 82 49.74 8.10 -35.76
N GLU A 83 49.00 8.64 -36.73
CA GLU A 83 47.53 8.87 -36.60
C GLU A 83 46.71 7.63 -36.96
N GLY A 84 47.25 6.76 -37.83
CA GLY A 84 46.64 5.48 -38.19
C GLY A 84 46.52 4.51 -37.02
N GLU A 85 47.53 4.48 -36.14
CA GLU A 85 47.55 3.61 -34.96
C GLU A 85 46.51 4.05 -33.91
N PHE A 86 46.29 5.36 -33.75
CA PHE A 86 45.32 5.92 -32.80
C PHE A 86 43.86 5.68 -33.23
N ILE A 87 43.57 5.77 -34.54
CA ILE A 87 42.23 5.52 -35.10
C ILE A 87 41.90 4.02 -35.06
N MET A 88 42.88 3.15 -35.28
CA MET A 88 42.72 1.69 -35.16
C MET A 88 42.39 1.26 -33.72
N ILE A 89 43.10 1.79 -32.72
CA ILE A 89 42.85 1.49 -31.30
C ILE A 89 41.45 1.97 -30.85
N GLN A 90 40.97 3.12 -31.34
CA GLN A 90 39.60 3.58 -31.04
C GLN A 90 38.52 2.74 -31.72
N ASN A 91 38.75 2.28 -32.95
CA ASN A 91 37.81 1.39 -33.65
C ASN A 91 37.75 0.01 -33.00
N GLU A 92 38.88 -0.57 -32.58
CA GLU A 92 38.91 -1.85 -31.85
C GLU A 92 38.21 -1.76 -30.50
N ARG A 93 38.40 -0.68 -29.73
CA ARG A 93 37.66 -0.44 -28.48
C ARG A 93 36.16 -0.29 -28.70
N THR A 94 35.76 0.38 -29.79
CA THR A 94 34.34 0.57 -30.13
C THR A 94 33.69 -0.75 -30.57
N LEU A 95 34.42 -1.59 -31.33
CA LEU A 95 34.00 -2.94 -31.70
C LEU A 95 33.88 -3.86 -30.48
N ALA A 96 34.85 -3.82 -29.55
CA ALA A 96 34.81 -4.59 -28.31
C ALA A 96 33.60 -4.22 -27.44
N VAL A 97 33.32 -2.92 -27.29
CA VAL A 97 32.12 -2.43 -26.57
C VAL A 97 30.83 -2.85 -27.30
N HIS A 98 30.84 -2.89 -28.63
CA HIS A 98 29.67 -3.34 -29.39
C HIS A 98 29.42 -4.84 -29.23
N GLU A 99 30.47 -5.66 -29.25
CA GLU A 99 30.38 -7.11 -29.00
C GLU A 99 29.95 -7.43 -27.57
N GLU A 100 30.47 -6.70 -26.58
CA GLU A 100 30.08 -6.85 -25.18
C GLU A 100 28.62 -6.46 -24.96
N ASN A 101 28.15 -5.36 -25.55
CA ASN A 101 26.74 -4.99 -25.53
C ASN A 101 25.84 -6.02 -26.21
N LYS A 102 26.31 -6.64 -27.30
CA LYS A 102 25.59 -7.73 -27.98
C LYS A 102 25.48 -8.97 -27.09
N ARG A 103 26.55 -9.31 -26.38
CA ARG A 103 26.60 -10.41 -25.41
C ARG A 103 25.68 -10.16 -24.22
N LEU A 104 25.70 -8.96 -23.63
CA LEU A 104 24.81 -8.57 -22.53
C LEU A 104 23.33 -8.61 -22.93
N ARG A 105 23.00 -8.16 -24.15
CA ARG A 105 21.63 -8.26 -24.68
C ARG A 105 21.16 -9.71 -24.81
N GLN A 106 22.02 -10.61 -25.27
CA GLN A 106 21.71 -12.03 -25.34
C GLN A 106 21.54 -12.65 -23.94
N GLN A 107 22.37 -12.25 -22.97
CA GLN A 107 22.25 -12.73 -21.60
C GLN A 107 20.93 -12.28 -20.94
N ILE A 108 20.54 -11.01 -21.12
CA ILE A 108 19.26 -10.48 -20.63
C ILE A 108 18.06 -11.22 -21.25
N LEU A 109 18.15 -11.61 -22.52
CA LEU A 109 17.10 -12.40 -23.19
C LEU A 109 16.96 -13.78 -22.55
N VAL A 110 18.08 -14.47 -22.29
CA VAL A 110 18.08 -15.79 -21.63
C VAL A 110 17.55 -15.69 -20.19
N GLU A 111 17.95 -14.67 -19.44
CA GLU A 111 17.46 -14.45 -18.07
C GLU A 111 15.95 -14.14 -18.04
N ARG A 112 15.43 -13.41 -19.03
CA ARG A 112 13.99 -13.17 -19.19
C ARG A 112 13.21 -14.45 -19.47
N GLU A 113 13.70 -15.29 -20.37
CA GLU A 113 13.08 -16.59 -20.66
C GLU A 113 13.06 -17.49 -19.42
N GLN A 114 14.15 -17.51 -18.64
CA GLN A 114 14.22 -18.24 -17.38
C GLN A 114 13.25 -17.69 -16.34
N HIS A 115 13.12 -16.36 -16.23
CA HIS A 115 12.16 -15.73 -15.33
C HIS A 115 10.71 -16.07 -15.72
N ASP A 116 10.38 -16.01 -17.01
CA ASP A 116 9.04 -16.36 -17.50
C ASP A 116 8.71 -17.83 -17.25
N HIS A 117 9.68 -18.74 -17.42
CA HIS A 117 9.53 -20.14 -17.04
C HIS A 117 9.27 -20.32 -15.54
N TRP A 118 10.01 -19.62 -14.68
CA TRP A 118 9.80 -19.65 -13.23
C TRP A 118 8.43 -19.11 -12.84
N ARG A 119 8.00 -18.02 -13.47
CA ARG A 119 6.71 -17.41 -13.23
C ARG A 119 5.56 -18.34 -13.61
N LEU A 120 5.63 -18.99 -14.76
CA LEU A 120 4.62 -19.98 -15.18
C LEU A 120 4.58 -21.18 -14.25
N ALA A 121 5.74 -21.65 -13.76
CA ALA A 121 5.81 -22.72 -12.77
C ALA A 121 5.16 -22.31 -11.43
N GLN A 122 5.39 -21.07 -10.98
CA GLN A 122 4.79 -20.52 -9.77
C GLN A 122 3.27 -20.35 -9.93
N GLU A 123 2.79 -19.84 -11.06
CA GLU A 123 1.35 -19.71 -11.36
C GLU A 123 0.66 -21.08 -11.36
N LYS A 124 1.31 -22.13 -11.89
CA LYS A 124 0.82 -23.51 -11.85
C LYS A 124 0.73 -24.06 -10.41
N LEU A 125 1.77 -23.86 -9.59
CA LEU A 125 1.77 -24.27 -8.19
C LEU A 125 0.67 -23.57 -7.38
N VAL A 126 0.43 -22.28 -7.62
CA VAL A 126 -0.65 -21.53 -6.96
C VAL A 126 -2.02 -22.07 -7.36
N GLN A 127 -2.22 -22.45 -8.62
CA GLN A 127 -3.45 -23.10 -9.07
C GLN A 127 -3.66 -24.47 -8.42
N GLU A 128 -2.60 -25.29 -8.32
CA GLU A 128 -2.65 -26.60 -7.66
C GLU A 128 -2.98 -26.47 -6.16
N LEU A 129 -2.38 -25.50 -5.47
CA LEU A 129 -2.70 -25.18 -4.06
C LEU A 129 -4.15 -24.74 -3.88
N SER A 130 -4.66 -23.87 -4.77
CA SER A 130 -6.06 -23.44 -4.75
C SER A 130 -7.02 -24.62 -4.93
N PHE A 131 -6.70 -25.54 -5.84
CA PHE A 131 -7.49 -26.76 -6.06
C PHE A 131 -7.49 -27.69 -4.84
N ALA A 132 -6.33 -27.88 -4.21
CA ALA A 132 -6.19 -28.67 -2.98
C ALA A 132 -7.01 -28.06 -1.83
N GLN A 133 -6.91 -26.74 -1.62
CA GLN A 133 -7.66 -26.04 -0.56
C GLN A 133 -9.18 -26.13 -0.76
N ASN A 134 -9.65 -26.04 -2.00
CA ASN A 134 -11.07 -26.20 -2.31
C ASN A 134 -11.55 -27.65 -2.07
N SER A 135 -10.70 -28.63 -2.36
CA SER A 135 -10.97 -30.05 -2.08
C SER A 135 -11.07 -30.33 -0.58
N ILE A 136 -10.15 -29.77 0.22
CA ILE A 136 -10.18 -29.86 1.70
C ILE A 136 -11.47 -29.24 2.25
N LYS A 137 -11.84 -28.03 1.80
CA LYS A 137 -13.10 -27.38 2.21
C LYS A 137 -14.33 -28.21 1.84
N SER A 138 -14.33 -28.87 0.69
CA SER A 138 -15.41 -29.76 0.26
C SER A 138 -15.51 -31.02 1.13
N LEU A 139 -14.38 -31.62 1.50
CA LEU A 139 -14.31 -32.76 2.42
C LEU A 139 -14.80 -32.36 3.82
N GLN A 140 -14.38 -31.20 4.33
CA GLN A 140 -14.82 -30.68 5.63
C GLN A 140 -16.34 -30.46 5.69
N ARG A 141 -16.94 -29.88 4.64
CA ARG A 141 -18.41 -29.72 4.57
C ARG A 141 -19.15 -31.06 4.55
N ARG A 142 -18.61 -32.06 3.85
CA ARG A 142 -19.18 -33.43 3.86
C ARG A 142 -19.05 -34.07 5.23
N ASN A 143 -17.94 -33.86 5.93
CA ASN A 143 -17.74 -34.33 7.30
C ASN A 143 -18.74 -33.69 8.28
N ASP A 144 -18.95 -32.38 8.21
CA ASP A 144 -19.93 -31.67 9.03
C ASP A 144 -21.37 -32.16 8.80
N LEU A 145 -21.71 -32.48 7.54
CA LEU A 145 -23.00 -33.08 7.17
C LEU A 145 -23.16 -34.48 7.76
N LEU A 146 -22.12 -35.32 7.68
CA LEU A 146 -22.13 -36.66 8.27
C LEU A 146 -22.26 -36.59 9.80
N GLN A 147 -21.51 -35.71 10.47
CA GLN A 147 -21.64 -35.51 11.92
C GLN A 147 -23.07 -35.09 12.31
N LYS A 148 -23.69 -34.19 11.54
CA LYS A 148 -25.09 -33.77 11.74
C LYS A 148 -26.12 -34.85 11.46
N LEU A 149 -25.81 -35.85 10.64
CA LEU A 149 -26.68 -37.00 10.40
C LEU A 149 -26.53 -38.09 11.48
N VAL A 150 -25.37 -38.17 12.13
CA VAL A 150 -25.09 -39.12 13.22
C VAL A 150 -25.62 -38.61 14.57
N LEU A 151 -25.59 -37.30 14.83
CA LEU A 151 -25.98 -36.68 16.11
C LEU A 151 -27.49 -36.72 16.49
N PRO A 152 -28.50 -36.79 15.59
CA PRO A 152 -29.91 -36.80 16.01
C PRO A 152 -30.44 -38.17 16.45
N ASN A 153 -29.69 -39.26 16.26
CA ASN A 153 -30.21 -40.62 16.52
C ASN A 153 -29.87 -41.19 17.90
N GLN A 154 -29.12 -40.49 18.76
CA GLN A 154 -28.82 -40.98 20.10
C GLN A 154 -29.88 -40.64 21.17
N GLU A 155 -30.78 -39.69 20.91
CA GLU A 155 -31.79 -39.28 21.92
C GLU A 155 -33.23 -39.78 21.65
N LYS A 156 -33.49 -40.56 20.58
CA LYS A 156 -34.86 -41.02 20.25
C LYS A 156 -35.09 -42.50 19.92
N LYS A 157 -34.18 -43.42 20.25
CA LYS A 157 -34.48 -44.87 20.21
C LYS A 157 -34.16 -45.58 21.53
N ARG A 158 -34.91 -45.23 22.58
CA ARG A 158 -35.38 -46.22 23.56
C ARG A 158 -36.79 -46.64 23.16
N GLN A 159 -36.89 -47.57 22.20
CA GLN A 159 -37.89 -48.65 22.10
C GLN A 159 -37.95 -49.18 20.65
N SER A 160 -37.62 -50.47 20.54
CA SER A 160 -37.92 -51.45 19.47
C SER A 160 -37.45 -51.24 18.01
N THR A 161 -36.65 -52.23 17.57
CA THR A 161 -36.38 -52.73 16.18
C THR A 161 -35.58 -51.82 15.23
N SER A 162 -34.61 -52.28 14.42
CA SER A 162 -34.21 -53.60 13.91
C SER A 162 -32.67 -53.66 13.68
N LEU A 163 -32.14 -54.85 13.36
CA LEU A 163 -30.71 -55.13 13.08
C LEU A 163 -30.10 -54.39 11.85
N GLU A 164 -30.88 -53.63 11.08
CA GLU A 164 -30.39 -52.91 9.88
C GLU A 164 -29.81 -51.52 10.19
N ASP A 165 -30.29 -50.83 11.21
CA ASP A 165 -29.82 -49.48 11.57
C ASP A 165 -28.38 -49.47 12.12
N GLY A 166 -27.98 -50.55 12.79
CA GLY A 166 -26.62 -50.71 13.34
C GLY A 166 -25.55 -50.91 12.27
N GLN A 167 -25.89 -51.57 11.15
CA GLN A 167 -24.97 -51.75 10.03
C GLN A 167 -24.76 -50.44 9.25
N ILE A 168 -25.81 -49.61 9.17
CA ILE A 168 -25.75 -48.30 8.52
C ILE A 168 -24.89 -47.34 9.36
N ALA A 169 -25.08 -47.28 10.68
CA ALA A 169 -24.25 -46.47 11.57
C ALA A 169 -22.77 -46.89 11.53
N ALA A 170 -22.47 -48.19 11.57
CA ALA A 170 -21.11 -48.72 11.47
C ALA A 170 -20.47 -48.52 10.07
N SER A 171 -21.28 -48.39 9.02
CA SER A 171 -20.84 -48.02 7.66
C SER A 171 -20.46 -46.54 7.58
N TYR A 172 -21.23 -45.67 8.25
CA TYR A 172 -20.93 -44.24 8.33
C TYR A 172 -19.70 -43.95 9.19
N GLU A 173 -19.53 -44.61 10.33
CA GLU A 173 -18.33 -44.47 11.17
C GLU A 173 -17.06 -44.91 10.44
N ARG A 174 -17.13 -46.00 9.66
CA ARG A 174 -16.00 -46.41 8.79
C ARG A 174 -15.70 -45.39 7.70
N LYS A 175 -16.72 -44.83 7.04
CA LYS A 175 -16.53 -43.78 6.03
C LYS A 175 -15.97 -42.50 6.65
N LEU A 176 -16.38 -42.16 7.87
CA LEU A 176 -15.85 -41.02 8.63
C LEU A 176 -14.35 -41.21 8.93
N GLY A 177 -13.95 -42.41 9.36
CA GLY A 177 -12.55 -42.74 9.63
C GLY A 177 -11.66 -42.68 8.38
N ILE A 178 -12.15 -43.15 7.22
CA ILE A 178 -11.41 -43.05 5.94
C ILE A 178 -11.21 -41.59 5.54
N LEU A 179 -12.25 -40.75 5.65
CA LEU A 179 -12.18 -39.33 5.31
C LEU A 179 -11.25 -38.54 6.24
N LEU A 180 -11.22 -38.86 7.54
CA LEU A 180 -10.31 -38.23 8.49
C LEU A 180 -8.85 -38.59 8.19
N ASN A 181 -8.57 -39.86 7.87
CA ASN A 181 -7.22 -40.28 7.49
C ASN A 181 -6.76 -39.66 6.16
N GLU A 182 -7.67 -39.46 5.19
CA GLU A 182 -7.35 -38.75 3.94
C GLU A 182 -7.03 -37.27 4.19
N ILE A 183 -7.76 -36.60 5.08
CA ILE A 183 -7.47 -35.21 5.48
C ILE A 183 -6.11 -35.12 6.16
N ASP A 184 -5.82 -35.99 7.13
CA ASP A 184 -4.54 -36.01 7.84
C ASP A 184 -3.36 -36.30 6.90
N ALA A 185 -3.54 -37.20 5.91
CA ALA A 185 -2.53 -37.49 4.90
C ALA A 185 -2.28 -36.30 3.95
N MET A 186 -3.31 -35.54 3.60
CA MET A 186 -3.20 -34.33 2.77
C MET A 186 -2.53 -33.17 3.53
N GLU A 187 -2.85 -32.97 4.81
CA GLU A 187 -2.21 -31.97 5.67
C GLU A 187 -0.72 -32.30 5.93
N ALA A 188 -0.37 -33.58 6.01
CA ALA A 188 1.02 -34.04 6.10
C ALA A 188 1.83 -33.79 4.80
N GLN A 189 1.18 -33.84 3.62
CA GLN A 189 1.82 -33.50 2.34
C GLN A 189 2.02 -31.98 2.16
N GLU A 190 1.08 -31.16 2.64
CA GLU A 190 1.18 -29.69 2.63
C GLU A 190 2.34 -29.18 3.51
N THR A 191 2.59 -29.84 4.64
CA THR A 191 3.74 -29.53 5.51
C THR A 191 5.08 -29.99 4.94
N ALA A 192 5.14 -31.14 4.26
CA ALA A 192 6.36 -31.65 3.63
C ALA A 192 6.81 -30.81 2.42
N THR A 193 5.88 -30.31 1.61
CA THR A 193 6.17 -29.47 0.43
C THR A 193 6.64 -28.05 0.78
N SER A 194 6.32 -27.56 1.99
CA SER A 194 6.84 -26.28 2.50
C SER A 194 8.31 -26.34 2.97
N SER A 195 8.91 -27.53 3.06
CA SER A 195 10.21 -27.74 3.72
C SER A 195 11.44 -27.82 2.79
N THR A 196 11.28 -27.76 1.46
CA THR A 196 12.39 -28.07 0.53
C THR A 196 12.98 -26.89 -0.23
N GLN A 197 12.56 -25.64 -0.02
CA GLN A 197 13.28 -24.49 -0.58
C GLN A 197 13.43 -23.36 0.43
N THR A 198 14.68 -22.90 0.54
CA THR A 198 15.16 -21.72 1.28
C THR A 198 15.59 -21.99 2.74
N ARG A 199 16.78 -22.58 2.91
CA ARG A 199 17.55 -22.45 4.15
C ARG A 199 19.03 -22.20 3.85
N THR A 200 19.39 -20.93 3.71
CA THR A 200 20.78 -20.46 3.81
C THR A 200 20.84 -19.29 4.80
N HIS A 201 21.27 -19.61 6.03
CA HIS A 201 21.92 -18.74 7.04
C HIS A 201 21.03 -17.61 7.65
N ILE A 202 21.09 -17.20 8.93
CA ILE A 202 22.19 -17.09 9.90
C ILE A 202 21.62 -17.16 11.37
N TYR A 203 22.49 -17.55 12.32
CA TYR A 203 22.50 -17.31 13.80
C TYR A 203 22.05 -18.42 14.78
N THR A 204 22.90 -19.43 14.92
CA THR A 204 23.83 -19.67 16.06
C THR A 204 23.54 -19.11 17.47
N HIS A 205 23.32 -20.06 18.40
CA HIS A 205 23.62 -20.17 19.85
C HIS A 205 22.95 -19.27 20.92
N LEU A 206 22.19 -19.91 21.81
CA LEU A 206 22.64 -20.28 23.17
C LEU A 206 21.70 -21.32 23.80
N LEU A 207 22.27 -22.49 24.11
CA LEU A 207 21.63 -23.61 24.79
C LEU A 207 21.94 -23.51 26.28
N PHE A 208 20.91 -23.62 27.13
CA PHE A 208 21.06 -24.12 28.50
C PHE A 208 20.21 -25.39 28.63
N PHE A 209 20.89 -26.53 28.76
CA PHE A 209 20.29 -27.81 29.10
C PHE A 209 20.14 -27.92 30.62
N SER A 210 18.96 -28.34 31.08
CA SER A 210 18.82 -29.10 32.33
C SER A 210 17.71 -30.14 32.16
N PRO A 211 17.89 -31.41 32.59
CA PRO A 211 16.97 -32.49 32.30
C PRO A 211 15.99 -32.67 33.46
N ILE A 212 14.71 -32.29 33.31
CA ILE A 212 13.56 -32.91 34.01
C ILE A 212 12.25 -32.46 33.33
N ARG A 213 11.56 -33.42 32.73
CA ARG A 213 10.11 -33.49 32.39
C ARG A 213 9.44 -32.22 31.82
N HIS A 214 9.50 -32.07 30.49
CA HIS A 214 8.72 -31.07 29.76
C HIS A 214 7.25 -31.50 29.58
N ARG A 215 6.34 -30.74 30.16
CA ARG A 215 5.02 -30.49 29.55
C ARG A 215 5.24 -29.31 28.61
N LEU A 216 5.33 -29.57 27.31
CA LEU A 216 5.44 -28.52 26.29
C LEU A 216 4.09 -27.79 26.24
N VAL A 217 3.94 -26.73 27.03
CA VAL A 217 2.92 -25.72 26.75
C VAL A 217 3.45 -24.98 25.54
N ILE A 218 2.96 -25.33 24.34
CA ILE A 218 3.08 -24.46 23.18
C ILE A 218 2.24 -23.24 23.53
N VAL A 219 2.87 -22.24 24.15
CA VAL A 219 2.38 -20.87 24.05
C VAL A 219 2.53 -20.56 22.57
N ARG A 220 1.42 -20.65 21.83
CA ARG A 220 1.35 -20.11 20.47
C ARG A 220 1.96 -18.72 20.56
N SER A 221 3.10 -18.54 19.91
CA SER A 221 3.70 -17.23 19.69
C SER A 221 2.56 -16.31 19.28
N MET A 222 2.32 -15.27 20.08
CA MET A 222 1.37 -14.23 19.72
C MET A 222 1.70 -13.83 18.29
N SER A 223 0.71 -13.91 17.40
CA SER A 223 0.81 -13.39 16.05
C SER A 223 1.51 -12.04 16.12
N THR A 224 2.72 -11.93 15.55
CA THR A 224 3.42 -10.66 15.50
C THR A 224 2.49 -9.69 14.81
N LEU A 225 2.08 -8.64 15.53
CA LEU A 225 1.22 -7.60 14.96
C LEU A 225 1.85 -7.11 13.65
N PRO A 226 1.05 -6.83 12.60
CA PRO A 226 1.60 -6.35 11.34
C PRO A 226 2.50 -5.14 11.60
N GLN A 227 3.78 -5.25 11.21
CA GLN A 227 4.76 -4.18 11.44
C GLN A 227 4.30 -2.91 10.71
N VAL A 228 4.22 -1.80 11.44
CA VAL A 228 3.90 -0.49 10.86
C VAL A 228 5.17 0.08 10.25
N ARG A 229 5.19 0.24 8.93
CA ARG A 229 6.35 0.79 8.20
C ARG A 229 6.29 2.32 8.16
N SER A 230 7.41 2.98 8.40
CA SER A 230 7.49 4.43 8.19
C SER A 230 7.40 4.73 6.70
N ALA A 231 6.63 5.76 6.35
CA ALA A 231 6.42 6.17 4.97
C ALA A 231 6.32 7.69 4.90
N ALA A 232 6.59 8.25 3.73
CA ALA A 232 6.43 9.66 3.48
C ALA A 232 5.78 9.90 2.13
N SER A 233 5.02 10.99 2.01
CA SER A 233 4.32 11.34 0.78
C SER A 233 4.28 12.85 0.59
N LEU A 234 4.32 13.29 -0.67
CA LEU A 234 4.48 14.69 -1.02
C LEU A 234 3.28 15.23 -1.78
N ILE A 235 2.62 16.21 -1.18
CA ILE A 235 1.58 17.03 -1.81
C ILE A 235 2.29 18.17 -2.54
N VAL A 236 2.43 18.02 -3.85
CA VAL A 236 3.06 19.03 -4.71
C VAL A 236 2.00 19.98 -5.23
N VAL A 237 2.16 21.26 -4.91
CA VAL A 237 1.30 22.37 -5.37
C VAL A 237 1.98 23.07 -6.54
N ALA A 238 1.25 23.24 -7.64
CA ALA A 238 1.63 24.10 -8.75
C ALA A 238 0.74 25.35 -8.78
N PRO A 239 1.26 26.55 -8.48
CA PRO A 239 0.52 27.79 -8.66
C PRO A 239 0.13 28.01 -10.13
N GLU A 240 -1.07 28.54 -10.37
CA GLU A 240 -1.48 29.02 -11.70
C GLU A 240 -0.56 30.17 -12.15
N PRO A 241 -0.33 30.35 -13.46
CA PRO A 241 0.49 31.43 -13.95
C PRO A 241 -0.12 32.81 -13.68
N LEU A 242 0.72 33.84 -13.53
CA LEU A 242 0.31 35.20 -13.14
C LEU A 242 -0.68 35.86 -14.12
N GLU A 243 -0.66 35.47 -15.39
CA GLU A 243 -1.60 35.96 -16.40
C GLU A 243 -3.04 35.46 -16.19
N ASN A 244 -3.23 34.37 -15.44
CA ASN A 244 -4.54 33.83 -15.11
C ASN A 244 -5.13 34.53 -13.88
N LYS A 245 -5.93 35.58 -14.10
CA LYS A 245 -6.57 36.39 -13.04
C LYS A 245 -7.94 35.85 -12.58
N GLU A 246 -8.24 34.57 -12.76
CA GLU A 246 -9.52 34.00 -12.31
C GLU A 246 -9.70 34.06 -10.77
N LYS A 247 -10.95 34.29 -10.33
CA LYS A 247 -11.34 34.43 -8.90
C LYS A 247 -11.43 33.10 -8.12
N ALA A 248 -11.09 31.97 -8.72
CA ALA A 248 -11.18 30.64 -8.12
C ALA A 248 -9.83 30.18 -7.53
N CYS A 249 -9.79 28.99 -6.93
CA CYS A 249 -8.56 28.33 -6.46
C CYS A 249 -7.43 28.48 -7.50
N ASN A 250 -6.33 29.13 -7.10
CA ASN A 250 -5.23 29.57 -7.97
C ASN A 250 -4.04 28.59 -8.00
N TYR A 251 -4.30 27.31 -7.75
CA TYR A 251 -3.30 26.25 -7.77
C TYR A 251 -3.90 24.89 -8.12
N ARG A 252 -3.03 24.00 -8.59
CA ARG A 252 -3.32 22.59 -8.83
C ARG A 252 -2.42 21.70 -7.98
N ILE A 253 -2.88 20.48 -7.72
CA ILE A 253 -2.18 19.46 -6.95
C ILE A 253 -1.82 18.30 -7.87
N LEU A 254 -0.58 17.81 -7.74
CA LEU A 254 -0.15 16.60 -8.43
C LEU A 254 -0.83 15.37 -7.83
N MET A 255 -1.63 14.69 -8.64
CA MET A 255 -2.27 13.41 -8.31
C MET A 255 -1.72 12.32 -9.22
N MET A 256 -1.47 11.13 -8.67
CA MET A 256 -1.05 9.95 -9.42
C MET A 256 -2.06 8.82 -9.28
N LYS A 257 -2.24 8.05 -10.35
CA LYS A 257 -3.05 6.82 -10.35
C LYS A 257 -2.14 5.60 -10.41
N ARG A 258 -2.13 4.80 -9.33
CA ARG A 258 -1.34 3.55 -9.28
C ARG A 258 -1.96 2.47 -10.16
N ASN A 259 -1.11 1.63 -10.75
CA ASN A 259 -1.56 0.47 -11.53
C ASN A 259 -2.33 -0.52 -10.64
N ALA A 260 -3.41 -1.11 -11.18
CA ALA A 260 -4.23 -2.12 -10.52
C ALA A 260 -3.47 -3.41 -10.15
N LYS A 261 -2.27 -3.63 -10.71
CA LYS A 261 -1.36 -4.72 -10.35
C LYS A 261 -0.49 -4.44 -9.12
N SER A 262 -0.31 -3.17 -8.73
CA SER A 262 0.32 -2.85 -7.44
C SER A 262 -0.66 -3.22 -6.33
N SER A 263 -0.18 -3.67 -5.18
CA SER A 263 -0.99 -4.28 -4.10
C SER A 263 -2.00 -3.35 -3.39
N PHE A 264 -2.38 -2.25 -4.02
CA PHE A 264 -3.27 -1.22 -3.51
C PHE A 264 -4.40 -0.94 -4.48
N ILE A 265 -5.54 -0.58 -3.89
CA ILE A 265 -6.73 -0.05 -4.53
C ILE A 265 -6.33 0.90 -5.69
N ASN A 266 -7.00 0.78 -6.85
CA ASN A 266 -6.90 1.71 -7.99
C ASN A 266 -7.40 3.12 -7.59
N ALA A 267 -6.61 3.82 -6.79
CA ALA A 267 -6.90 5.11 -6.17
C ALA A 267 -5.94 6.19 -6.67
N HIS A 268 -6.41 7.42 -6.64
CA HIS A 268 -5.60 8.59 -6.86
C HIS A 268 -4.96 8.99 -5.54
N VAL A 269 -3.64 9.05 -5.55
CA VAL A 269 -2.80 9.33 -4.38
C VAL A 269 -1.81 10.44 -4.72
N TYR A 270 -1.05 10.86 -3.73
CA TYR A 270 0.11 11.71 -3.91
C TYR A 270 1.35 10.81 -4.07
N PRO A 271 2.43 11.27 -4.73
CA PRO A 271 3.67 10.52 -4.78
C PRO A 271 4.21 10.24 -3.38
N GLY A 272 4.82 9.07 -3.20
CA GLY A 272 5.36 8.66 -1.90
C GLY A 272 5.44 7.16 -1.70
N GLY A 273 6.25 6.78 -0.71
CA GLY A 273 6.54 5.39 -0.41
C GLY A 273 7.16 5.19 0.95
N VAL A 274 7.91 4.10 1.08
CA VAL A 274 8.47 3.64 2.35
C VAL A 274 9.83 4.30 2.58
N VAL A 275 10.11 4.66 3.81
CA VAL A 275 11.45 5.17 4.19
C VAL A 275 12.48 4.07 3.99
N ASP A 276 13.53 4.39 3.24
CA ASP A 276 14.68 3.52 3.01
C ASP A 276 15.84 3.87 3.97
N ALA A 277 16.77 2.94 4.19
CA ALA A 277 17.95 3.20 5.02
C ALA A 277 18.82 4.35 4.47
N SER A 278 18.86 4.53 3.14
CA SER A 278 19.58 5.62 2.48
C SER A 278 18.95 7.01 2.70
N ASP A 279 17.70 7.06 3.19
CA ASP A 279 17.03 8.32 3.54
C ASP A 279 17.47 8.85 4.91
N GLU A 280 18.24 8.07 5.70
CA GLU A 280 18.60 8.43 7.07
C GLU A 280 19.32 9.78 7.14
N ALA A 281 18.75 10.75 7.89
CA ALA A 281 19.23 12.12 7.98
C ALA A 281 20.74 12.26 8.30
N SER A 282 21.30 11.35 9.09
CA SER A 282 22.72 11.33 9.48
C SER A 282 23.67 11.14 8.28
N LEU A 283 23.21 10.49 7.21
CA LEU A 283 23.95 10.31 5.96
C LEU A 283 24.03 11.62 5.16
N TRP A 284 23.08 12.53 5.38
CA TRP A 284 22.92 13.76 4.60
C TRP A 284 23.45 14.99 5.34
N ASP A 285 23.27 15.04 6.66
CA ASP A 285 23.83 16.08 7.52
C ASP A 285 24.14 15.53 8.92
N SER A 286 25.43 15.48 9.24
CA SER A 286 25.92 15.00 10.53
C SER A 286 25.66 15.97 11.70
N GLN A 287 25.23 17.20 11.41
CA GLN A 287 24.90 18.19 12.43
C GLN A 287 23.53 17.95 13.07
N ILE A 288 22.68 17.13 12.45
CA ILE A 288 21.35 16.80 12.96
C ILE A 288 21.48 15.85 14.16
N LYS A 289 21.23 16.40 15.36
CA LYS A 289 21.44 15.68 16.62
C LYS A 289 20.16 15.17 17.26
N SER A 290 19.06 15.94 17.18
CA SER A 290 17.83 15.58 17.89
C SER A 290 17.07 14.47 17.16
N GLU A 291 16.53 13.50 17.89
CA GLU A 291 15.83 12.36 17.29
C GLU A 291 14.57 12.79 16.51
N LYS A 292 13.87 13.82 17.03
CA LYS A 292 12.71 14.41 16.35
C LYS A 292 13.08 15.01 15.00
N GLU A 293 14.18 15.75 14.95
CA GLU A 293 14.69 16.35 13.72
C GLU A 293 15.22 15.31 12.75
N LYS A 294 15.96 14.30 13.24
CA LYS A 294 16.40 13.15 12.42
C LYS A 294 15.22 12.49 11.73
N ARG A 295 14.19 12.11 12.49
CA ARG A 295 12.98 11.48 11.93
C ARG A 295 12.31 12.39 10.91
N LEU A 296 12.20 13.69 11.20
CA LEU A 296 11.58 14.64 10.30
C LEU A 296 12.35 14.77 8.98
N VAL A 297 13.66 14.97 9.04
CA VAL A 297 14.53 15.14 7.87
C VAL A 297 14.59 13.83 7.06
N THR A 298 14.70 12.67 7.70
CA THR A 298 14.61 11.36 7.02
C THR A 298 13.32 11.23 6.23
N ASN A 299 12.17 11.58 6.82
CA ASN A 299 10.89 11.53 6.11
C ASN A 299 10.80 12.56 4.97
N LYS A 300 11.41 13.74 5.12
CA LYS A 300 11.49 14.74 4.03
C LYS A 300 12.33 14.25 2.86
N ILE A 301 13.47 13.61 3.13
CA ILE A 301 14.33 13.01 2.10
C ILE A 301 13.58 11.90 1.36
N CYS A 302 12.96 10.97 2.11
CA CYS A 302 12.11 9.93 1.55
C CYS A 302 11.01 10.50 0.64
N ALA A 303 10.28 11.53 1.09
CA ALA A 303 9.23 12.15 0.28
C ALA A 303 9.76 12.73 -1.04
N ILE A 304 10.95 13.35 -1.04
CA ILE A 304 11.59 13.90 -2.24
C ILE A 304 12.09 12.77 -3.16
N ARG A 305 12.77 11.77 -2.60
CA ARG A 305 13.29 10.61 -3.34
C ARG A 305 12.17 9.88 -4.06
N GLU A 306 11.12 9.49 -3.33
CA GLU A 306 9.96 8.77 -3.88
C GLU A 306 9.23 9.62 -4.94
N THR A 307 9.12 10.93 -4.73
CA THR A 307 8.55 11.83 -5.76
C THR A 307 9.39 11.85 -7.03
N PHE A 308 10.72 11.88 -6.89
CA PHE A 308 11.63 11.81 -8.03
C PHE A 308 11.53 10.46 -8.76
N GLU A 309 11.54 9.34 -8.03
CA GLU A 309 11.37 7.98 -8.58
C GLU A 309 10.06 7.84 -9.35
N GLU A 310 8.94 8.21 -8.72
CA GLU A 310 7.61 7.95 -9.27
C GLU A 310 7.24 8.94 -10.38
N SER A 311 7.71 10.19 -10.33
CA SER A 311 7.25 11.25 -11.24
C SER A 311 8.33 11.93 -12.09
N GLY A 312 9.61 11.75 -11.77
CA GLY A 312 10.73 12.49 -12.37
C GLY A 312 10.89 13.92 -11.85
N LEU A 313 9.99 14.39 -10.97
CA LEU A 313 10.11 15.70 -10.34
C LEU A 313 11.18 15.67 -9.25
N LEU A 314 12.34 16.24 -9.54
CA LEU A 314 13.43 16.39 -8.57
C LEU A 314 13.33 17.75 -7.86
N LEU A 315 13.15 17.73 -6.54
CA LEU A 315 13.20 18.93 -5.69
C LEU A 315 14.58 19.03 -5.05
N SER A 316 15.42 19.89 -5.60
CA SER A 316 16.80 20.04 -5.16
C SER A 316 17.21 21.50 -4.99
N GLU A 317 18.30 21.71 -4.26
CA GLU A 317 19.02 22.96 -4.16
C GLU A 317 20.50 22.75 -4.54
N PRO A 318 21.03 23.48 -5.55
CA PRO A 318 20.29 24.30 -6.50
C PRO A 318 19.28 23.47 -7.31
N SER A 319 18.36 24.14 -8.00
CA SER A 319 17.34 23.48 -8.82
C SER A 319 18.01 22.59 -9.89
N ALA A 320 17.50 21.37 -10.06
CA ALA A 320 18.06 20.36 -10.95
C ALA A 320 18.15 20.84 -12.41
N GLU A 321 17.23 21.72 -12.82
CA GLU A 321 17.19 22.33 -14.14
C GLU A 321 18.41 23.23 -14.43
N THR A 322 19.08 23.73 -13.38
CA THR A 322 20.29 24.55 -13.50
C THR A 322 21.58 23.73 -13.56
N VAL A 323 21.49 22.42 -13.34
CA VAL A 323 22.64 21.51 -13.24
C VAL A 323 23.00 20.96 -14.62
N LYS A 324 24.19 21.31 -15.12
CA LYS A 324 24.69 20.80 -16.40
C LYS A 324 25.02 19.30 -16.32
N GLY A 325 24.59 18.54 -17.32
CA GLY A 325 24.91 17.12 -17.48
C GLY A 325 24.09 16.16 -16.61
N LEU A 326 23.13 16.65 -15.83
CA LEU A 326 22.20 15.81 -15.09
C LEU A 326 21.10 15.29 -16.02
N ASP A 327 21.19 14.01 -16.39
CA ASP A 327 20.09 13.31 -17.06
C ASP A 327 19.12 12.74 -16.03
N VAL A 328 18.04 13.49 -15.79
CA VAL A 328 16.97 13.18 -14.83
C VAL A 328 16.38 11.79 -15.07
N ASN A 329 16.22 11.35 -16.32
CA ASN A 329 15.56 10.07 -16.61
C ASN A 329 16.49 8.89 -16.34
N ILE A 330 17.78 9.00 -16.68
CA ILE A 330 18.77 7.96 -16.36
C ILE A 330 18.85 7.78 -14.84
N TRP A 331 18.98 8.88 -14.10
CA TRP A 331 19.08 8.80 -12.64
C TRP A 331 17.79 8.34 -11.99
N ARG A 332 16.63 8.77 -12.48
CA ARG A 332 15.34 8.30 -11.99
C ARG A 332 15.25 6.77 -12.03
N HIS A 333 15.67 6.15 -13.14
CA HIS A 333 15.67 4.69 -13.24
C HIS A 333 16.65 4.04 -12.26
N LYS A 334 17.87 4.59 -12.12
CA LYS A 334 18.84 4.09 -11.14
C LYS A 334 18.30 4.16 -9.71
N VAL A 335 17.66 5.27 -9.36
CA VAL A 335 17.11 5.50 -8.01
C VAL A 335 15.90 4.60 -7.74
N HIS A 336 15.04 4.41 -8.75
CA HIS A 336 13.92 3.47 -8.65
C HIS A 336 14.38 2.02 -8.42
N ASP A 337 15.49 1.62 -9.06
CA ASP A 337 16.04 0.27 -8.89
C ASP A 337 16.83 0.13 -7.56
N ASP A 338 17.47 1.22 -7.08
CA ASP A 338 18.25 1.29 -5.84
C ASP A 338 18.19 2.69 -5.22
N ALA A 339 17.48 2.83 -4.10
CA ALA A 339 17.28 4.09 -3.39
C ALA A 339 18.61 4.79 -3.02
N SER A 340 19.69 4.04 -2.76
CA SER A 340 21.00 4.62 -2.41
C SER A 340 21.63 5.45 -3.54
N GLN A 341 21.22 5.20 -4.80
CA GLN A 341 21.62 6.00 -5.96
C GLN A 341 21.17 7.46 -5.85
N PHE A 342 20.15 7.75 -5.03
CA PHE A 342 19.66 9.12 -4.86
C PHE A 342 20.74 10.00 -4.23
N LYS A 343 21.39 9.49 -3.17
CA LYS A 343 22.50 10.20 -2.54
C LYS A 343 23.71 10.30 -3.45
N ILE A 344 24.04 9.23 -4.18
CA ILE A 344 25.16 9.22 -5.14
C ILE A 344 24.94 10.29 -6.22
N MET A 345 23.73 10.40 -6.77
CA MET A 345 23.34 11.46 -7.70
C MET A 345 23.55 12.84 -7.07
N CYS A 346 23.01 13.06 -5.87
CA CYS A 346 23.13 14.33 -5.17
C CYS A 346 24.60 14.74 -4.96
N ASP A 347 25.45 13.82 -4.49
CA ASP A 347 26.87 14.04 -4.28
C ASP A 347 27.61 14.34 -5.61
N GLN A 348 27.34 13.56 -6.66
CA GLN A 348 27.97 13.69 -7.98
C GLN A 348 27.67 15.06 -8.62
N PHE A 349 26.41 15.50 -8.54
CA PHE A 349 25.95 16.74 -9.16
C PHE A 349 26.01 17.95 -8.22
N LYS A 350 26.52 17.76 -7.00
CA LYS A 350 26.63 18.79 -5.96
C LYS A 350 25.30 19.49 -5.68
N ILE A 351 24.23 18.71 -5.64
CA ILE A 351 22.88 19.15 -5.26
C ILE A 351 22.46 18.46 -3.96
N ARG A 352 21.59 19.12 -3.19
CA ARG A 352 20.96 18.53 -2.01
C ARG A 352 19.44 18.47 -2.17
N PRO A 353 18.73 17.51 -1.55
CA PRO A 353 17.28 17.50 -1.52
C PRO A 353 16.77 18.80 -0.87
N ALA A 354 15.74 19.42 -1.45
CA ALA A 354 15.18 20.68 -0.98
C ALA A 354 14.28 20.51 0.28
N VAL A 355 14.80 19.89 1.33
CA VAL A 355 14.08 19.57 2.57
C VAL A 355 13.49 20.82 3.26
N ASP A 356 14.12 21.97 3.06
CA ASP A 356 13.70 23.26 3.62
C ASP A 356 12.37 23.75 3.02
N LYS A 357 12.02 23.32 1.80
CA LYS A 357 10.76 23.66 1.12
C LYS A 357 9.57 22.81 1.56
N LEU A 358 9.81 21.72 2.31
CA LEU A 358 8.75 20.80 2.74
C LEU A 358 8.16 21.21 4.10
N ILE A 359 6.85 21.42 4.12
CA ILE A 359 6.08 21.72 5.34
C ILE A 359 5.38 20.44 5.79
N PRO A 360 5.57 19.97 7.04
CA PRO A 360 4.76 18.87 7.59
C PRO A 360 3.27 19.20 7.52
N PHE A 361 2.48 18.30 6.95
CA PHE A 361 1.08 18.55 6.64
C PHE A 361 0.14 17.69 7.47
N THR A 362 0.15 16.37 7.29
CA THR A 362 -0.70 15.45 8.05
C THR A 362 0.03 14.11 8.26
N CYS A 363 -0.28 13.38 9.31
CA CYS A 363 0.31 12.08 9.59
C CYS A 363 -0.79 11.03 9.75
N TRP A 364 -0.74 9.96 8.96
CA TRP A 364 -1.77 8.92 8.95
C TRP A 364 -1.16 7.56 9.26
N ILE A 365 -1.73 6.89 10.25
CA ILE A 365 -1.38 5.53 10.62
C ILE A 365 -2.48 4.61 10.12
N THR A 366 -2.12 3.62 9.31
CA THR A 366 -3.10 2.66 8.78
C THR A 366 -3.79 1.91 9.94
N PRO A 367 -5.13 1.74 9.89
CA PRO A 367 -5.87 1.02 10.93
C PRO A 367 -5.33 -0.38 11.22
N GLU A 368 -5.57 -0.89 12.43
CA GLU A 368 -5.00 -2.14 12.92
C GLU A 368 -5.52 -3.40 12.21
N PHE A 369 -6.71 -3.33 11.62
CA PHE A 369 -7.31 -4.44 10.89
C PHE A 369 -6.74 -4.63 9.48
N GLU A 370 -5.92 -3.69 8.99
CA GLU A 370 -5.27 -3.80 7.69
C GLU A 370 -4.00 -4.65 7.76
N LYS A 371 -3.80 -5.53 6.76
CA LYS A 371 -2.64 -6.42 6.71
C LYS A 371 -1.33 -5.67 6.45
N LYS A 372 -1.38 -4.63 5.62
CA LYS A 372 -0.24 -3.75 5.32
C LYS A 372 -0.46 -2.43 6.01
N ARG A 373 0.41 -2.09 6.96
CA ARG A 373 0.29 -0.87 7.75
C ARG A 373 1.46 0.07 7.53
N TYR A 374 1.13 1.35 7.46
CA TYR A 374 2.07 2.44 7.26
C TYR A 374 1.82 3.54 8.28
N ASN A 375 2.88 4.21 8.69
CA ASN A 375 2.86 5.48 9.39
C ASN A 375 3.37 6.53 8.40
N THR A 376 2.44 7.13 7.67
CA THR A 376 2.74 8.01 6.53
C THR A 376 2.71 9.47 6.95
N LEU A 377 3.86 10.14 6.92
CA LEU A 377 3.95 11.58 7.08
C LEU A 377 3.84 12.27 5.72
N PHE A 378 2.80 13.08 5.57
CA PHE A 378 2.58 13.88 4.37
C PHE A 378 3.24 15.24 4.52
N PHE A 379 3.89 15.70 3.46
CA PHE A 379 4.48 17.03 3.36
C PHE A 379 3.78 17.82 2.27
N LEU A 380 3.71 19.13 2.45
CA LEU A 380 3.26 20.09 1.46
C LEU A 380 4.48 20.83 0.92
N THR A 381 4.55 20.99 -0.40
CA THR A 381 5.51 21.85 -1.07
C THR A 381 4.83 22.63 -2.18
N THR A 382 5.38 23.80 -2.53
CA THR A 382 4.87 24.64 -3.59
C THR A 382 5.97 24.89 -4.60
N LEU A 383 5.68 24.62 -5.87
CA LEU A 383 6.56 24.95 -6.99
C LEU A 383 6.57 26.45 -7.24
N ASP A 384 7.62 26.93 -7.89
CA ASP A 384 7.71 28.34 -8.25
C ASP A 384 6.57 28.74 -9.20
N GLN A 385 6.01 29.92 -8.96
CA GLN A 385 5.02 30.49 -9.85
C GLN A 385 5.71 31.06 -11.10
N HIS A 386 5.19 30.72 -12.27
CA HIS A 386 5.73 31.20 -13.53
C HIS A 386 4.93 32.39 -14.09
N PRO A 387 5.58 33.36 -14.77
CA PRO A 387 4.90 34.47 -15.41
C PRO A 387 3.90 34.04 -16.50
N THR A 388 4.27 33.05 -17.32
CA THR A 388 3.48 32.64 -18.50
C THR A 388 2.97 31.20 -18.40
N GLN A 389 1.84 30.91 -19.06
CA GLN A 389 1.28 29.56 -19.20
C GLN A 389 2.27 28.63 -19.89
N LYS A 390 3.04 29.12 -20.86
CA LYS A 390 4.04 28.31 -21.58
C LYS A 390 5.14 27.78 -20.64
N GLU A 391 5.66 28.63 -19.76
CA GLU A 391 6.68 28.25 -18.78
C GLU A 391 6.10 27.31 -17.72
N HIS A 392 4.89 27.62 -17.25
CA HIS A 392 4.14 26.75 -16.34
C HIS A 392 3.94 25.35 -16.95
N ASP A 393 3.42 25.25 -18.17
CA ASP A 393 3.19 23.97 -18.86
C ASP A 393 4.48 23.21 -19.10
N ALA A 394 5.57 23.90 -19.45
CA ALA A 394 6.89 23.28 -19.58
C ALA A 394 7.34 22.67 -18.26
N ARG A 395 7.11 23.35 -17.13
CA ARG A 395 7.43 22.84 -15.79
C ARG A 395 6.58 21.65 -15.40
N LEU A 396 5.28 21.66 -15.71
CA LEU A 396 4.37 20.55 -15.40
C LEU A 396 4.67 19.30 -16.23
N LYS A 397 5.18 19.46 -17.46
CA LYS A 397 5.61 18.36 -18.34
C LYS A 397 6.85 17.60 -17.84
N LEU A 398 7.60 18.14 -16.89
CA LEU A 398 8.69 17.39 -16.23
C LEU A 398 8.14 16.21 -15.42
N VAL A 399 6.89 16.29 -14.97
CA VAL A 399 6.19 15.16 -14.37
C VAL A 399 5.80 14.18 -15.47
N SER A 400 6.31 12.96 -15.39
CA SER A 400 6.01 11.89 -16.33
C SER A 400 5.93 10.54 -15.63
N SER A 401 5.09 9.63 -16.13
CA SER A 401 5.10 8.23 -15.69
C SER A 401 6.39 7.53 -16.10
N ASP A 402 6.89 6.65 -15.23
CA ASP A 402 8.03 5.76 -15.50
C ASP A 402 7.70 4.66 -16.53
N GLY A 403 6.42 4.54 -16.90
CA GLY A 403 5.89 3.54 -17.81
C GLY A 403 5.82 2.12 -17.23
N LYS A 404 6.20 1.92 -15.96
CA LYS A 404 6.26 0.60 -15.29
C LYS A 404 5.22 0.46 -14.19
N GLU A 405 5.08 1.43 -13.29
CA GLU A 405 4.23 1.32 -12.09
C GLU A 405 3.10 2.36 -12.00
N THR A 406 3.32 3.55 -12.58
CA THR A 406 2.35 4.66 -12.55
C THR A 406 1.64 4.79 -13.88
N VAL A 407 0.31 4.76 -13.87
CA VAL A 407 -0.49 4.71 -15.11
C VAL A 407 -0.75 6.12 -15.63
N LEU A 408 -1.03 7.08 -14.73
CA LEU A 408 -1.44 8.44 -15.09
C LEU A 408 -1.07 9.45 -14.00
N PHE A 409 -0.59 10.62 -14.42
CA PHE A 409 -0.46 11.82 -13.60
C PHE A 409 -1.50 12.85 -14.03
N GLU A 410 -2.13 13.49 -13.06
CA GLU A 410 -3.09 14.58 -13.29
C GLU A 410 -2.79 15.73 -12.34
N TRP A 411 -2.75 16.95 -12.87
CA TRP A 411 -2.75 18.18 -12.07
C TRP A 411 -4.21 18.63 -11.90
N LEU A 412 -4.74 18.56 -10.68
CA LEU A 412 -6.14 18.85 -10.39
C LEU A 412 -6.28 19.95 -9.36
N LYS A 413 -7.27 20.84 -9.52
CA LYS A 413 -7.69 21.69 -8.40
C LYS A 413 -8.30 20.81 -7.29
N PRO A 414 -8.21 21.18 -6.01
CA PRO A 414 -8.81 20.40 -4.94
C PRO A 414 -10.30 20.11 -5.14
N GLU A 415 -11.07 21.12 -5.57
CA GLU A 415 -12.50 20.99 -5.85
C GLU A 415 -12.76 20.04 -7.02
N GLU A 416 -11.95 20.11 -8.08
CA GLU A 416 -12.07 19.24 -9.25
C GLU A 416 -11.83 17.78 -8.86
N ALA A 417 -10.82 17.49 -8.04
CA ALA A 417 -10.56 16.14 -7.55
C ALA A 417 -11.74 15.59 -6.74
N LEU A 418 -12.31 16.40 -5.85
CA LEU A 418 -13.49 16.02 -5.06
C LEU A 418 -14.73 15.80 -5.95
N GLN A 419 -14.94 16.64 -6.96
CA GLN A 419 -16.03 16.49 -7.92
C GLN A 419 -15.86 15.22 -8.78
N LYS A 420 -14.66 14.97 -9.30
CA LYS A 420 -14.33 13.75 -10.03
C LYS A 420 -14.55 12.50 -9.18
N GLN A 421 -14.23 12.57 -7.87
CA GLN A 421 -14.46 11.48 -6.94
C GLN A 421 -15.97 11.23 -6.72
N LYS A 422 -16.75 12.30 -6.49
CA LYS A 422 -18.22 12.21 -6.38
C LYS A 422 -18.88 11.68 -7.66
N ALA A 423 -18.33 12.04 -8.81
CA ALA A 423 -18.74 11.52 -10.13
C ALA A 423 -18.18 10.11 -10.42
N LYS A 424 -17.47 9.48 -9.48
CA LYS A 424 -16.87 8.14 -9.59
C LYS A 424 -15.84 7.99 -10.72
N GLN A 425 -15.29 9.09 -11.21
CA GLN A 425 -14.24 9.10 -12.23
C GLN A 425 -12.87 8.78 -11.64
N ILE A 426 -12.66 9.19 -10.38
CA ILE A 426 -11.47 8.85 -9.60
C ILE A 426 -11.88 8.25 -8.26
N LYS A 427 -10.98 7.50 -7.64
CA LYS A 427 -11.16 6.98 -6.28
C LYS A 427 -10.17 7.66 -5.35
N LEU A 428 -10.65 8.21 -4.24
CA LEU A 428 -9.82 8.78 -3.18
C LEU A 428 -9.99 7.91 -1.93
N ILE A 429 -8.92 7.81 -1.14
CA ILE A 429 -8.96 7.23 0.20
C ILE A 429 -8.90 8.36 1.25
N PRO A 430 -9.21 8.10 2.54
CA PRO A 430 -9.43 9.15 3.53
C PRO A 430 -8.32 10.21 3.64
N PRO A 431 -7.00 9.85 3.66
CA PRO A 431 -5.93 10.85 3.71
C PRO A 431 -6.01 11.90 2.59
N GLN A 432 -6.21 11.48 1.34
CA GLN A 432 -6.30 12.36 0.17
C GLN A 432 -7.59 13.15 0.20
N TRP A 433 -8.73 12.49 0.42
CA TRP A 433 -10.03 13.16 0.41
C TRP A 433 -10.11 14.26 1.47
N TYR A 434 -9.67 13.97 2.71
CA TYR A 434 -9.74 14.94 3.79
C TYR A 434 -8.76 16.10 3.57
N SER A 435 -7.55 15.81 3.09
CA SER A 435 -6.57 16.86 2.70
C SER A 435 -7.14 17.78 1.62
N LEU A 436 -7.68 17.21 0.54
CA LEU A 436 -8.28 17.97 -0.57
C LEU A 436 -9.47 18.80 -0.11
N LEU A 437 -10.34 18.28 0.77
CA LEU A 437 -11.48 19.04 1.32
C LEU A 437 -11.04 20.27 2.12
N LEU A 438 -9.94 20.18 2.86
CA LEU A 438 -9.43 21.30 3.65
C LEU A 438 -8.68 22.30 2.77
N MET A 439 -7.95 21.82 1.77
CA MET A 439 -7.28 22.66 0.78
C MET A 439 -8.29 23.41 -0.09
N SER A 440 -9.42 22.77 -0.48
CA SER A 440 -10.48 23.40 -1.28
C SER A 440 -11.21 24.57 -0.59
N ARG A 441 -10.84 24.90 0.65
CA ARG A 441 -11.34 26.07 1.39
C ARG A 441 -10.38 27.25 1.31
N ILE A 442 -9.19 27.03 0.74
CA ILE A 442 -8.12 28.00 0.59
C ILE A 442 -7.97 28.25 -0.91
N SER A 443 -8.38 29.42 -1.38
CA SER A 443 -8.30 29.78 -2.79
C SER A 443 -6.92 30.26 -3.23
N ASP A 444 -6.11 30.77 -2.28
CA ASP A 444 -4.80 31.35 -2.54
C ASP A 444 -3.68 30.43 -2.02
N PHE A 445 -2.81 29.99 -2.92
CA PHE A 445 -1.72 29.08 -2.61
C PHE A 445 -0.75 29.63 -1.56
N HIS A 446 -0.57 30.95 -1.46
CA HIS A 446 0.26 31.57 -0.42
C HIS A 446 -0.24 31.28 1.01
N ARG A 447 -1.52 30.91 1.15
CA ARG A 447 -2.17 30.59 2.43
C ARG A 447 -2.37 29.08 2.63
N LEU A 448 -1.91 28.23 1.72
CA LEU A 448 -2.11 26.77 1.81
C LEU A 448 -1.48 26.15 3.06
N ASN A 449 -0.43 26.76 3.60
CA ASN A 449 0.13 26.34 4.89
C ASN A 449 -0.90 26.41 6.03
N GLN A 450 -1.98 27.19 5.91
CA GLN A 450 -3.08 27.26 6.88
C GLN A 450 -4.05 26.06 6.76
N ALA A 451 -4.05 25.33 5.64
CA ALA A 451 -5.00 24.25 5.42
C ALA A 451 -4.83 23.14 6.46
N GLY A 452 -5.89 22.82 7.19
CA GLY A 452 -5.89 21.78 8.21
C GLY A 452 -5.24 22.12 9.55
N ILE A 453 -4.84 23.38 9.77
CA ILE A 453 -4.71 23.92 11.14
C ILE A 453 -6.06 23.72 11.85
N GLY A 454 -6.02 23.20 13.07
CA GLY A 454 -7.17 22.81 13.86
C GLY A 454 -7.82 21.49 13.44
N ALA A 455 -7.43 20.87 12.32
CA ALA A 455 -7.98 19.59 11.87
C ALA A 455 -6.99 18.42 12.02
N PHE A 456 -5.76 18.59 11.57
CA PHE A 456 -4.67 17.60 11.72
C PHE A 456 -3.35 18.24 12.14
N ARG A 457 -3.32 19.57 12.31
CA ARG A 457 -2.22 20.35 12.85
C ARG A 457 -2.68 21.30 13.94
N THR A 458 -1.85 21.54 14.94
CA THR A 458 -2.06 22.61 15.93
C THR A 458 -1.85 23.99 15.29
N LYS A 459 -2.18 25.06 16.02
CA LYS A 459 -1.90 26.47 15.67
C LYS A 459 -0.41 26.77 15.55
N THR A 460 0.41 26.03 16.29
CA THR A 460 1.88 26.11 16.24
C THR A 460 2.47 25.23 15.14
N GLY A 461 1.65 24.45 14.44
CA GLY A 461 2.02 23.71 13.23
C GLY A 461 2.46 22.26 13.47
N GLU A 462 2.42 21.77 14.70
CA GLU A 462 2.68 20.35 14.99
C GLU A 462 1.60 19.47 14.38
N VAL A 463 2.03 18.40 13.71
CA VAL A 463 1.15 17.42 13.08
C VAL A 463 0.65 16.43 14.12
N VAL A 464 -0.66 16.25 14.19
CA VAL A 464 -1.33 15.26 15.05
C VAL A 464 -1.46 13.94 14.29
N PRO A 465 -0.84 12.83 14.75
CA PRO A 465 -1.01 11.52 14.12
C PRO A 465 -2.45 11.03 14.18
N ILE A 466 -2.99 10.65 13.03
CA ILE A 466 -4.34 10.10 12.90
C ILE A 466 -4.24 8.60 12.71
N LEU A 467 -4.64 7.83 13.72
CA LEU A 467 -4.91 6.39 13.62
C LEU A 467 -6.42 6.18 13.59
N PRO A 468 -7.07 6.02 12.43
CA PRO A 468 -8.52 5.88 12.35
C PRO A 468 -9.04 4.66 13.10
N GLN A 469 -10.08 4.84 13.91
CA GLN A 469 -10.75 3.76 14.63
C GLN A 469 -12.17 3.55 14.05
N PRO A 470 -12.53 2.35 13.58
CA PRO A 470 -13.84 2.11 12.99
C PRO A 470 -14.91 2.05 14.09
N VAL A 471 -16.03 2.74 13.88
CA VAL A 471 -17.19 2.74 14.77
C VAL A 471 -18.45 2.42 13.97
N THR A 472 -19.16 1.38 14.38
CA THR A 472 -20.46 1.00 13.80
C THR A 472 -21.57 1.82 14.44
N VAL A 473 -22.51 2.30 13.63
CA VAL A 473 -23.69 3.05 14.09
C VAL A 473 -24.96 2.47 13.52
N PRO A 474 -26.13 2.68 14.16
CA PRO A 474 -27.41 2.51 13.48
C PRO A 474 -27.42 3.30 12.18
N LYS A 475 -28.04 2.73 11.14
CA LYS A 475 -28.12 3.36 9.83
C LYS A 475 -28.69 4.77 9.95
N THR A 476 -27.92 5.77 9.58
CA THR A 476 -28.35 7.17 9.58
C THR A 476 -29.39 7.41 8.49
N ASP A 477 -30.13 8.52 8.54
CA ASP A 477 -31.06 8.92 7.48
C ASP A 477 -30.38 9.01 6.10
N ASP A 478 -29.13 9.49 6.09
CA ASP A 478 -28.27 9.57 4.88
C ASP A 478 -27.71 8.19 4.44
N GLY A 479 -28.04 7.11 5.15
CA GLY A 479 -27.68 5.74 4.82
C GLY A 479 -26.27 5.27 5.17
N TYR A 480 -25.57 5.93 6.11
CA TYR A 480 -24.28 5.46 6.62
C TYR A 480 -24.47 4.51 7.80
N GLU A 481 -23.66 3.46 7.88
CA GLU A 481 -23.76 2.40 8.91
C GLU A 481 -22.49 2.30 9.78
N PHE A 482 -21.44 3.03 9.43
CA PHE A 482 -20.21 3.14 10.21
C PHE A 482 -19.49 4.45 9.87
N TYR A 483 -18.51 4.83 10.70
CA TYR A 483 -17.57 5.92 10.45
C TYR A 483 -16.18 5.60 10.99
N LEU A 484 -15.19 6.40 10.61
CA LEU A 484 -13.86 6.41 11.22
C LEU A 484 -13.77 7.53 12.24
N ALA A 485 -13.59 7.18 13.51
CA ALA A 485 -13.27 8.13 14.56
C ALA A 485 -11.79 8.56 14.43
N TYR A 486 -11.55 9.86 14.56
CA TYR A 486 -10.22 10.48 14.57
C TYR A 486 -9.91 11.05 15.95
N PRO A 487 -8.64 11.43 16.23
CA PRO A 487 -8.28 12.04 17.50
C PRO A 487 -9.25 13.15 17.92
N GLY A 488 -9.74 13.04 19.15
CA GLY A 488 -10.66 14.00 19.76
C GLY A 488 -12.15 13.65 19.67
N ASP A 489 -12.52 12.70 18.82
CA ASP A 489 -13.89 12.18 18.75
C ASP A 489 -14.29 11.48 20.07
N GLU A 490 -15.55 11.60 20.48
CA GLU A 490 -16.05 11.00 21.72
C GLU A 490 -15.87 9.46 21.79
N ASN A 491 -15.83 8.80 20.62
CA ASN A 491 -15.64 7.35 20.51
C ASN A 491 -14.19 6.98 20.19
N PHE A 492 -13.27 7.94 20.16
CA PHE A 492 -11.85 7.70 19.93
C PHE A 492 -11.13 7.31 21.22
N GLN A 493 -10.54 6.12 21.22
CA GLN A 493 -9.79 5.60 22.37
C GLN A 493 -8.31 5.99 22.26
N SER A 494 -7.84 6.85 23.16
CA SER A 494 -6.42 7.21 23.26
C SER A 494 -6.03 7.69 24.66
N VAL A 495 -4.80 7.39 25.06
CA VAL A 495 -4.19 7.97 26.27
C VAL A 495 -3.60 9.36 26.03
N GLU A 496 -3.23 9.66 24.78
CA GLU A 496 -2.53 10.88 24.35
C GLU A 496 -3.48 12.04 24.10
N PHE A 497 -4.65 11.76 23.53
CA PHE A 497 -5.65 12.77 23.19
C PHE A 497 -6.80 12.80 24.21
N LYS A 498 -7.38 13.97 24.44
CA LYS A 498 -8.65 14.11 25.18
C LYS A 498 -9.81 13.82 24.24
N ALA A 499 -10.86 13.17 24.76
CA ALA A 499 -12.14 12.99 24.09
C ALA A 499 -13.24 13.28 25.11
N GLU A 500 -14.20 14.13 24.73
CA GLU A 500 -15.34 14.51 25.57
C GLU A 500 -16.65 14.12 24.89
N LYS A 501 -17.70 13.90 25.68
CA LYS A 501 -19.02 13.53 25.16
C LYS A 501 -19.55 14.65 24.25
N GLY A 502 -20.04 14.29 23.07
CA GLY A 502 -20.50 15.25 22.06
C GLY A 502 -19.41 15.75 21.12
N ASN A 503 -18.14 15.42 21.35
CA ASN A 503 -17.09 15.72 20.38
C ASN A 503 -17.24 14.82 19.16
N ALA A 504 -17.17 15.44 17.99
CA ALA A 504 -17.16 14.81 16.69
C ALA A 504 -15.89 15.22 15.94
N HIS A 505 -15.11 14.21 15.55
CA HIS A 505 -14.08 14.32 14.54
C HIS A 505 -14.06 12.98 13.82
N ARG A 506 -14.97 12.82 12.86
CA ARG A 506 -15.26 11.53 12.25
C ARG A 506 -15.54 11.65 10.77
N LEU A 507 -15.17 10.60 10.03
CA LEU A 507 -15.44 10.48 8.61
C LEU A 507 -16.37 9.30 8.34
N TYR A 508 -17.58 9.59 7.91
CA TYR A 508 -18.51 8.61 7.37
C TYR A 508 -18.12 8.29 5.93
N PHE A 509 -18.28 7.03 5.53
CA PHE A 509 -18.11 6.64 4.13
C PHE A 509 -19.04 5.48 3.72
N LYS A 510 -19.40 5.41 2.44
CA LYS A 510 -20.19 4.31 1.86
C LYS A 510 -19.79 3.99 0.42
N GLY A 511 -20.31 2.87 -0.10
CA GLY A 511 -20.11 2.46 -1.49
C GLY A 511 -18.65 2.18 -1.85
N ALA A 512 -17.88 1.51 -0.99
CA ALA A 512 -16.45 1.25 -1.21
C ALA A 512 -15.59 2.52 -1.40
N MET A 513 -15.76 3.51 -0.52
CA MET A 513 -15.09 4.82 -0.55
C MET A 513 -15.52 5.72 -1.73
N GLN A 514 -16.77 5.56 -2.19
CA GLN A 514 -17.35 6.40 -3.25
C GLN A 514 -18.02 7.66 -2.71
N ASP A 515 -18.36 7.68 -1.43
CA ASP A 515 -19.02 8.82 -0.80
C ASP A 515 -18.49 9.00 0.61
N PHE A 516 -18.30 10.27 0.99
CA PHE A 516 -17.67 10.69 2.22
C PHE A 516 -18.43 11.87 2.84
N LYS A 517 -18.62 11.83 4.15
CA LYS A 517 -19.17 12.93 4.94
C LYS A 517 -18.31 13.13 6.17
N LEU A 518 -17.69 14.30 6.26
CA LEU A 518 -16.92 14.70 7.44
C LEU A 518 -17.84 15.39 8.44
N GLU A 519 -17.80 14.95 9.68
CA GLU A 519 -18.37 15.64 10.82
C GLU A 519 -17.26 16.05 11.77
N ARG A 520 -17.09 17.36 11.98
CA ARG A 520 -16.08 17.91 12.88
C ARG A 520 -16.62 19.11 13.65
N ASN A 521 -16.59 19.07 14.97
CA ASN A 521 -16.95 20.19 15.85
C ASN A 521 -15.85 20.55 16.87
N ILE A 522 -14.68 19.94 16.75
CA ILE A 522 -13.51 20.22 17.59
C ILE A 522 -12.36 20.89 16.82
N GLN A 523 -11.38 21.40 17.56
CA GLN A 523 -10.04 21.71 17.07
C GLN A 523 -9.02 20.77 17.71
N VAL A 524 -8.03 20.32 16.93
CA VAL A 524 -7.00 19.41 17.48
C VAL A 524 -6.08 20.07 18.51
N ASP A 525 -6.02 21.40 18.55
CA ASP A 525 -5.33 22.14 19.61
C ASP A 525 -5.86 21.79 21.02
N ASP A 526 -7.17 21.56 21.14
CA ASP A 526 -7.84 21.41 22.43
C ASP A 526 -7.67 20.00 23.01
N ILE A 527 -7.28 19.03 22.18
CA ILE A 527 -7.21 17.61 22.55
C ILE A 527 -5.79 17.14 22.89
N VAL A 528 -4.76 17.88 22.46
CA VAL A 528 -3.36 17.53 22.71
C VAL A 528 -3.04 17.81 24.17
N LYS A 529 -2.84 16.74 24.96
CA LYS A 529 -2.50 16.87 26.40
C LYS A 529 -1.07 17.37 26.61
N ASP A 530 -0.17 17.03 25.70
CA ASP A 530 1.26 17.32 25.76
C ASP A 530 1.84 17.38 24.34
N VAL A 531 2.18 18.58 23.88
CA VAL A 531 2.69 18.83 22.52
C VAL A 531 4.06 18.18 22.30
N SER A 532 4.83 17.91 23.37
CA SER A 532 6.14 17.27 23.26
C SER A 532 6.06 15.80 22.81
N LYS A 533 4.87 15.19 22.88
CA LYS A 533 4.59 13.82 22.44
C LYS A 533 4.20 13.70 20.96
N LEU A 534 4.00 14.83 20.28
CA LEU A 534 3.82 14.93 18.83
C LEU A 534 5.17 15.00 18.11
#